data_AF-A0A168NYM8-F1
#
_entry.id   AF-A0A168NYM8-F1
#
_cell.length_a   1.000
_cell.length_b   1.000
_cell.length_c   1.000
_cell.angle_alpha   90.00
_cell.angle_beta   90.00
_cell.angle_gamma   90.00
#
_symmetry.space_group_name_H-M   'P 1'
#
loop_
_entity.id
_entity.type
_entity.pdbx_description
1 polymer ?
#
loop_
_entity_poly.entity_id
_entity_poly.type
_entity_poly.pdbx_seq_one_letter_code
_entity_poly.pdbx_strand_id
1 'polypeptide(L)' 'MPRGRSLIIDSSGRRRLTRSQKVGVAGVATLAGVALLGVVAGLLLDRLLDFDDALDAGGEWDEGGGVFTRWQ' A
#
# COMPACT_ATOMS: atom_id res chain seq x y z
N MET A 1 27.50 -37.34 -25.37
CA MET A 1 26.44 -36.34 -25.07
C MET A 1 27.08 -34.97 -24.94
N PRO A 2 26.75 -33.97 -25.77
CA PRO A 2 27.36 -32.66 -25.66
C PRO A 2 26.80 -31.94 -24.42
N ARG A 3 27.66 -31.63 -23.45
CA ARG A 3 27.34 -30.77 -22.31
C ARG A 3 26.87 -29.42 -22.86
N GLY A 4 25.59 -29.08 -22.66
CA GLY A 4 25.04 -27.78 -23.03
C GLY A 4 25.87 -26.68 -22.40
N ARG A 5 26.61 -25.93 -23.22
CA ARG A 5 27.34 -24.75 -22.78
C ARG A 5 26.29 -23.77 -22.25
N SER A 6 26.35 -23.50 -20.95
CA SER A 6 25.67 -22.39 -20.31
C SER A 6 26.18 -21.08 -20.94
N LEU A 7 25.60 -20.69 -22.07
CA LEU A 7 25.83 -19.39 -22.68
C LEU A 7 25.22 -18.34 -21.75
N ILE A 8 26.10 -17.57 -21.11
CA ILE A 8 25.74 -16.45 -20.22
C ILE A 8 24.96 -15.37 -20.99
N ILE A 9 25.10 -15.35 -22.31
CA ILE A 9 24.51 -14.40 -23.25
C ILE A 9 23.60 -15.20 -24.21
N ASP A 10 22.30 -14.87 -24.23
CA ASP A 10 21.36 -15.43 -25.20
C ASP A 10 21.68 -14.94 -26.62
N SER A 11 21.22 -15.65 -27.65
CA SER A 11 21.24 -15.28 -29.07
C SER A 11 20.75 -13.85 -29.37
N SER A 12 19.95 -13.27 -28.48
CA SER A 12 19.50 -11.87 -28.51
C SER A 12 20.46 -10.86 -27.87
N GLY A 13 21.65 -11.28 -27.42
CA GLY A 13 22.62 -10.43 -26.72
C GLY A 13 22.27 -10.14 -25.25
N ARG A 14 21.13 -10.63 -24.76
CA ARG A 14 20.71 -10.41 -23.37
C ARG A 14 21.41 -11.38 -22.42
N ARG A 15 22.16 -10.82 -21.47
CA ARG A 15 22.78 -11.58 -20.38
C ARG A 15 21.68 -12.13 -19.46
N ARG A 16 21.63 -13.45 -19.28
CA ARG A 16 20.71 -14.06 -18.29
C ARG A 16 21.14 -13.66 -16.88
N LEU A 17 20.19 -13.20 -16.07
CA LEU A 17 20.42 -12.91 -14.66
C LEU A 17 20.87 -14.18 -13.93
N THR A 18 21.91 -14.05 -13.11
CA THR A 18 22.34 -15.12 -12.22
C THR A 18 21.27 -15.39 -11.16
N ARG A 19 21.30 -16.56 -10.51
CA ARG A 19 20.33 -16.90 -9.46
C ARG A 19 20.32 -15.84 -8.35
N SER A 20 21.49 -15.37 -7.91
CA SER A 20 21.61 -14.33 -6.88
C SER A 20 21.02 -12.99 -7.33
N GLN A 21 21.18 -12.61 -8.60
CA GLN A 21 20.57 -11.39 -9.12
C GLN A 21 19.04 -11.49 -9.16
N LYS A 22 18.48 -12.65 -9.53
CA LYS A 22 17.03 -12.86 -9.50
C LYS A 22 16.47 -12.74 -8.08
N VAL A 23 17.13 -13.37 -7.11
CA VAL A 23 16.73 -13.28 -5.70
C VAL A 23 16.85 -11.84 -5.19
N GLY A 24 17.91 -11.13 -5.57
CA GLY A 24 18.08 -9.71 -5.22
C GLY A 24 16.96 -8.84 -5.76
N VAL A 25 16.63 -8.96 -7.05
CA VAL A 25 15.51 -8.21 -7.67
C VAL A 25 14.18 -8.56 -7.03
N ALA A 26 13.91 -9.85 -6.79
CA ALA A 26 12.68 -10.29 -6.13
C ALA A 26 12.57 -9.70 -4.71
N GLY A 27 13.67 -9.69 -3.95
CA GLY A 27 13.70 -9.10 -2.61
C GLY A 27 13.41 -7.60 -2.63
N VAL A 28 14.07 -6.84 -3.53
CA VAL A 28 13.81 -5.40 -3.68
C VAL A 28 12.37 -5.12 -4.11
N ALA A 29 11.82 -5.93 -5.03
CA ALA A 29 10.44 -5.80 -5.48
C ALA A 29 9.44 -6.05 -4.32
N THR A 30 9.69 -7.06 -3.48
CA THR A 30 8.86 -7.32 -2.30
C THR A 30 8.91 -6.15 -1.32
N LEU A 31 10.10 -5.61 -1.03
CA LEU A 31 10.23 -4.45 -0.14
C LEU A 31 9.50 -3.23 -0.69
N ALA A 32 9.62 -2.96 -1.99
CA ALA A 32 8.89 -1.88 -2.65
C ALA A 32 7.36 -2.09 -2.59
N GLY A 33 6.90 -3.33 -2.77
CA GLY A 33 5.48 -3.68 -2.65
C GLY A 33 4.94 -3.46 -1.24
N VAL A 34 5.67 -3.88 -0.20
CA VAL A 34 5.28 -3.64 1.20
C VAL A 34 5.27 -2.14 1.52
N ALA A 35 6.25 -1.38 1.04
CA ALA A 35 6.27 0.07 1.22
C ALA A 35 5.04 0.75 0.58
N LEU A 36 4.68 0.35 -0.65
CA LEU A 36 3.49 0.84 -1.33
C LEU A 36 2.21 0.52 -0.54
N LEU A 37 2.09 -0.71 -0.03
CA LEU A 37 0.95 -1.10 0.81
C LEU A 37 0.85 -0.24 2.08
N GLY A 38 1.98 0.08 2.72
CA GLY A 38 2.00 0.98 3.86
C GLY A 38 1.51 2.39 3.52
N VAL A 39 1.87 2.93 2.36
CA VAL A 39 1.37 4.23 1.88
C VAL A 39 -0.14 4.18 1.65
N VAL A 40 -0.64 3.14 0.98
CA VAL A 40 -2.09 2.99 0.73
C VAL A 40 -2.86 2.85 2.04
N ALA A 41 -2.34 2.06 2.99
CA ALA A 41 -2.93 1.92 4.32
C ALA A 41 -2.96 3.26 5.07
N GLY A 42 -1.86 4.04 5.02
CA GLY A 42 -1.81 5.38 5.59
C GLY A 42 -2.86 6.30 5.00
N LEU A 43 -3.01 6.33 3.67
CA LEU A 43 -4.05 7.13 3.00
C LEU A 43 -5.47 6.67 3.35
N LEU A 44 -5.71 5.37 3.51
CA LEU A 44 -7.01 4.86 3.94
C LEU A 44 -7.33 5.27 5.37
N LEU A 45 -6.35 5.17 6.28
CA LEU A 45 -6.50 5.59 7.66
C LEU A 45 -6.74 7.10 7.76
N ASP A 46 -5.96 7.90 7.05
CA ASP A 46 -6.13 9.36 6.92
C ASP A 46 -7.57 9.70 6.53
N ARG A 47 -8.12 9.03 5.51
CA ARG A 47 -9.50 9.25 5.10
C ARG A 47 -10.54 8.79 6.10
N LEU A 48 -10.30 7.66 6.77
CA LEU A 48 -11.22 7.19 7.79
C LEU A 48 -11.24 8.12 9.00
N LEU A 49 -10.10 8.69 9.38
CA LEU A 49 -9.99 9.69 10.44
C LEU A 49 -10.62 11.02 10.01
N ASP A 50 -10.39 11.48 8.78
CA ASP A 50 -11.07 12.66 8.23
C ASP A 50 -12.60 12.48 8.22
N PHE A 51 -13.11 11.26 7.93
CA PHE A 51 -14.53 10.96 8.01
C PHE A 51 -15.06 10.97 9.45
N ASP A 52 -14.26 10.47 10.41
CA ASP A 52 -14.59 10.54 11.84
C ASP A 52 -14.66 11.99 12.30
N ASP A 53 -13.67 12.81 11.96
CA ASP A 53 -13.66 14.25 12.25
C ASP A 53 -14.85 14.97 11.60
N ALA A 54 -15.27 14.59 10.38
CA ALA A 54 -16.46 15.17 9.75
C ALA A 54 -17.77 14.73 10.41
N LEU A 55 -17.84 13.53 10.98
CA LEU A 55 -18.97 13.04 11.76
C LEU A 55 -19.01 13.67 13.16
N ASP A 56 -17.83 13.86 13.78
CA ASP A 56 -17.67 14.51 15.08
C ASP A 56 -17.86 16.04 14.98
N ALA A 57 -17.51 16.66 13.84
CA ALA A 57 -17.89 18.04 13.50
C ALA A 57 -19.40 18.19 13.26
N GLY A 58 -20.08 17.09 12.91
CA GLY A 58 -21.53 17.00 13.01
C GLY A 58 -21.99 17.27 14.44
N GLY A 59 -21.25 16.79 15.46
CA GLY A 59 -21.45 16.98 16.89
C GLY A 59 -21.38 18.41 17.44
N GLU A 60 -21.04 19.44 16.64
CA GLU A 60 -21.40 20.84 16.91
C GLU A 60 -22.91 21.07 16.69
N TRP A 61 -23.72 20.08 17.05
CA TRP A 61 -25.15 20.22 17.26
C TRP A 61 -25.34 21.00 18.57
N ASP A 62 -25.20 22.31 18.45
CA ASP A 62 -25.92 23.31 19.23
C ASP A 62 -25.43 23.57 20.68
N GLU A 63 -24.49 24.51 20.80
CA GLU A 63 -24.30 25.31 22.02
C GLU A 63 -25.49 26.27 22.31
N GLY A 64 -26.67 26.09 21.68
CA GLY A 64 -27.76 27.08 21.68
C GLY A 64 -29.21 26.58 21.58
N GLY A 65 -29.53 25.31 21.81
CA GLY A 65 -30.92 24.85 21.67
C GLY A 65 -31.23 23.67 22.54
N GLY A 66 -31.93 23.99 23.63
CA GLY A 66 -32.36 23.04 24.63
C GLY A 66 -33.14 21.89 24.02
N VAL A 67 -32.87 20.70 24.53
CA VAL A 67 -33.78 19.57 24.49
C VAL A 67 -35.05 19.99 25.24
N PHE A 68 -35.97 20.67 24.56
CA PHE A 68 -37.28 20.98 25.12
C PHE A 68 -38.11 19.70 25.09
N THR A 69 -38.48 19.27 26.30
CA THR A 69 -39.33 18.15 26.67
C THR A 69 -40.50 17.87 25.73
N ARG A 70 -40.66 16.62 25.29
CA ARG A 70 -41.95 16.12 24.77
C ARG A 70 -42.34 14.81 25.45
N TRP A 71 -42.76 14.92 26.70
CA TRP A 71 -43.73 14.02 27.30
C TRP A 71 -44.85 14.89 27.85
N GLN A 72 -46.03 14.71 27.27
CA GLN A 72 -47.31 15.24 27.72
C GLN A 72 -48.15 14.06 28.19
#